data_AF-A0A2V9PZI6-F1
#
_entry.id   AF-A0A2V9PZI6-F1
#
_cell.length_a   1.000
_cell.length_b   1.000
_cell.length_c   1.000
_cell.angle_alpha   90.00
_cell.angle_beta   90.00
_cell.angle_gamma   90.00
#
_symmetry.space_group_name_H-M   'P 1'
#
loop_
_entity.id
_entity.type
_entity.pdbx_description
1 polymer ?
#
loop_
_entity_poly.entity_id
_entity_poly.type
_entity_poly.pdbx_seq_one_letter_code
_entity_poly.pdbx_strand_id
1 'polypeptide(L)'
;MSLQGSMTVERMCELGPVSRAGFYRFLQEERPIEEEMEVRSAIQQIAVGHRRRYGYRRIAAELRRRGMRVNHKRVLRIMRKDNLLAVNRRRFVVTTDSNHTVEVYLNLASRMRITGIDQLWVADITYIRLKAEFVYLAVILDGFSRKVVGWALDRTLGNRLTITALTTPRCSIMRPYISDQIEKAT
;
A
#
# COMPACT_ATOMS: atom_id res chain seq x y z
N MET A 1 -3.07 -11.20 -59.61
CA MET A 1 -2.45 -12.51 -59.36
C MET A 1 -3.45 -13.38 -58.61
N SER A 2 -4.08 -14.31 -59.32
CA SER A 2 -5.03 -15.28 -58.77
C SER A 2 -4.28 -16.33 -57.96
N LEU A 3 -4.64 -16.51 -56.68
CA LEU A 3 -4.14 -17.58 -55.83
C LEU A 3 -4.65 -18.95 -56.34
N GLN A 4 -3.96 -19.53 -57.33
CA GLN A 4 -4.08 -20.94 -57.69
C GLN A 4 -3.47 -21.76 -56.55
N GLY A 5 -4.30 -22.19 -55.59
CA GLY A 5 -3.85 -23.06 -54.51
C GLY A 5 -4.69 -23.06 -53.24
N SER A 6 -5.72 -22.21 -53.10
CA SER A 6 -6.63 -22.31 -51.95
C SER A 6 -7.56 -23.51 -52.16
N MET A 7 -7.26 -24.64 -51.52
CA MET A 7 -8.19 -25.76 -51.43
C MET A 7 -9.51 -25.28 -50.84
N THR A 8 -10.62 -25.61 -51.49
CA THR A 8 -11.95 -25.30 -50.95
C THR A 8 -12.20 -26.13 -49.70
N VAL A 9 -12.99 -25.60 -48.76
CA VAL A 9 -13.39 -26.32 -47.52
C VAL A 9 -14.02 -27.67 -47.86
N GLU A 10 -14.71 -27.76 -49.00
CA GLU A 10 -15.27 -29.00 -49.55
C GLU A 10 -14.19 -30.03 -49.88
N ARG A 11 -13.16 -29.63 -50.64
CA ARG A 11 -12.03 -30.50 -50.99
C ARG A 11 -11.26 -30.96 -49.74
N MET A 12 -11.13 -30.10 -48.73
CA MET A 12 -10.49 -30.44 -47.46
C MET A 12 -11.30 -31.49 -46.66
N CYS A 13 -12.63 -31.36 -46.63
CA CYS A 13 -13.54 -32.29 -45.97
C CYS A 13 -13.73 -33.62 -46.73
N GLU A 14 -13.45 -33.65 -48.04
CA GLU A 14 -13.42 -34.89 -48.82
C GLU A 14 -12.12 -35.69 -48.57
N LEU A 15 -11.00 -35.00 -48.38
CA LEU A 15 -9.68 -35.63 -48.20
C LEU A 15 -9.41 -36.07 -46.75
N GLY A 16 -9.78 -35.24 -45.77
CA GLY A 16 -9.88 -35.67 -44.37
C GLY A 16 -11.30 -36.14 -44.16
N PRO A 17 -11.59 -37.40 -43.78
CA PRO A 17 -12.93 -38.00 -43.74
C PRO A 17 -13.85 -37.37 -42.68
N VAL A 18 -14.16 -36.08 -42.82
CA VAL A 18 -14.89 -35.25 -41.86
C VAL A 18 -16.05 -34.59 -42.59
N SER A 19 -17.25 -34.64 -42.00
CA SER A 19 -18.40 -33.98 -42.61
C SER A 19 -18.22 -32.44 -42.62
N ARG A 20 -18.69 -31.78 -43.68
CA ARG A 20 -18.68 -30.31 -43.81
C ARG A 20 -19.37 -29.63 -42.61
N ALA A 21 -20.46 -30.22 -42.13
CA ALA A 21 -21.20 -29.76 -40.95
C ALA A 21 -20.36 -29.91 -39.67
N GLY A 22 -19.59 -30.98 -39.54
CA GLY A 22 -18.64 -31.18 -38.44
C GLY A 22 -17.51 -30.14 -38.45
N PHE A 23 -16.94 -29.85 -39.63
CA PHE A 23 -15.90 -28.84 -39.78
C PHE A 23 -16.38 -27.44 -39.38
N TYR A 24 -17.54 -27.00 -39.86
CA TYR A 24 -18.09 -25.70 -39.48
C TYR A 24 -18.49 -25.63 -37.99
N ARG A 25 -18.98 -26.73 -37.40
CA ARG A 25 -19.29 -26.81 -35.97
C ARG A 25 -18.01 -26.68 -35.13
N PHE A 26 -16.98 -27.42 -35.50
CA PHE A 26 -15.65 -27.32 -34.87
C PHE A 26 -15.10 -25.89 -34.96
N LEU A 27 -15.20 -25.24 -36.12
CA LEU A 27 -14.80 -23.85 -36.32
C LEU A 27 -15.63 -22.86 -35.47
N GLN A 28 -16.91 -23.15 -35.24
CA GLN A 28 -17.76 -22.37 -34.33
C GLN A 28 -17.42 -22.60 -32.85
N GLU A 29 -16.85 -23.75 -32.49
CA GLU A 29 -16.43 -24.10 -31.13
C GLU A 29 -15.02 -23.56 -30.79
N GLU A 30 -14.08 -23.55 -31.75
CA GLU A 30 -12.71 -23.04 -31.55
C GLU A 30 -12.64 -21.52 -31.49
N ARG A 31 -13.31 -20.80 -32.40
CA ARG A 31 -13.25 -19.33 -32.47
C ARG A 31 -13.54 -18.63 -31.14
N PRO A 32 -14.58 -19.01 -30.37
CA PRO A 32 -14.85 -18.42 -29.06
C PRO A 32 -13.73 -18.63 -28.03
N ILE A 33 -13.00 -19.75 -28.12
CA ILE A 33 -11.90 -20.09 -27.20
C ILE A 33 -10.68 -19.22 -27.49
N GLU A 34 -10.34 -19.06 -28.77
CA GLU A 34 -9.24 -18.19 -29.22
C GLU A 34 -9.52 -16.73 -28.85
N GLU A 35 -10.72 -16.22 -29.13
CA GLU A 35 -11.12 -14.86 -28.75
C GLU A 35 -11.06 -14.66 -27.22
N GLU A 36 -11.41 -15.67 -26.42
CA GLU A 36 -11.31 -15.57 -24.96
C GLU A 36 -9.85 -15.55 -24.49
N MET A 37 -8.98 -16.36 -25.08
CA MET A 37 -7.53 -16.36 -24.82
C MET A 37 -6.90 -15.00 -25.15
N GLU A 38 -7.22 -14.42 -26.30
CA GLU A 38 -6.71 -13.12 -26.73
C GLU A 38 -7.12 -12.01 -25.77
N VAL A 39 -8.41 -11.96 -25.43
CA VAL A 39 -8.94 -10.95 -24.49
C VAL A 39 -8.31 -11.11 -23.11
N ARG A 40 -8.14 -12.35 -22.63
CA ARG A 40 -7.52 -12.63 -21.32
C ARG A 40 -6.05 -12.20 -21.30
N SER A 41 -5.30 -12.52 -22.34
CA SER A 41 -3.91 -12.10 -22.52
C SER A 41 -3.78 -10.57 -22.52
N ALA A 42 -4.63 -9.87 -23.28
CA ALA A 42 -4.64 -8.41 -23.31
C ALA A 42 -4.97 -7.79 -21.95
N ILE A 43 -5.93 -8.34 -21.21
CA ILE A 43 -6.27 -7.90 -19.84
C ILE A 43 -5.05 -8.05 -18.91
N GLN A 44 -4.37 -9.19 -18.96
CA GLN A 44 -3.19 -9.46 -18.12
C GLN A 44 -2.06 -8.48 -18.42
N GLN A 45 -1.74 -8.25 -19.70
CA GLN A 45 -0.71 -7.29 -20.10
C GLN A 45 -1.01 -5.87 -19.61
N ILE A 46 -2.25 -5.40 -19.77
CA ILE A 46 -2.66 -4.06 -19.30
C ILE A 46 -2.59 -3.99 -17.77
N ALA A 47 -3.08 -5.01 -17.07
CA ALA A 47 -3.07 -5.05 -15.61
C ALA A 47 -1.65 -5.01 -15.04
N VAL A 48 -0.73 -5.81 -15.60
CA VAL A 48 0.68 -5.86 -15.17
C VAL A 48 1.40 -4.57 -15.53
N GLY A 49 1.24 -4.06 -16.76
CA GLY A 49 1.86 -2.80 -17.21
C GLY A 49 1.52 -1.59 -16.32
N HIS A 50 0.29 -1.54 -15.81
CA HIS A 50 -0.14 -0.49 -14.87
C HIS A 50 0.06 -0.84 -13.40
N ARG A 51 0.88 -1.85 -13.07
CA ARG A 51 1.15 -2.34 -11.71
C ARG A 51 -0.14 -2.60 -10.91
N ARG A 52 -1.16 -3.16 -11.56
CA ARG A 52 -2.49 -3.46 -11.01
C ARG A 52 -3.23 -2.24 -10.45
N ARG A 53 -2.93 -1.02 -10.90
CA ARG A 53 -3.68 0.19 -10.49
C ARG A 53 -4.99 0.37 -11.23
N TYR A 54 -5.11 -0.19 -12.43
CA TYR A 54 -6.30 -0.02 -13.27
C TYR A 54 -7.38 -1.01 -12.87
N GLY A 55 -8.56 -0.48 -12.53
CA GLY A 55 -9.77 -1.28 -12.35
C GLY A 55 -10.39 -1.72 -13.68
N TYR A 56 -11.34 -2.66 -13.61
CA TYR A 56 -11.99 -3.26 -14.78
C TYR A 56 -12.61 -2.25 -15.76
N ARG A 57 -13.10 -1.10 -15.28
CA ARG A 57 -13.62 -0.02 -16.16
C ARG A 57 -12.53 0.63 -17.00
N ARG A 58 -11.36 0.90 -16.41
CA ARG A 58 -10.21 1.48 -17.11
C ARG A 58 -9.61 0.48 -18.09
N ILE A 59 -9.51 -0.79 -17.68
CA ILE A 59 -9.06 -1.86 -18.58
C ILE A 59 -10.03 -2.03 -19.75
N ALA A 60 -11.34 -2.02 -19.53
CA ALA A 60 -12.31 -2.07 -20.63
C ALA A 60 -12.19 -0.90 -21.61
N ALA A 61 -11.90 0.31 -21.12
CA ALA A 61 -11.65 1.48 -21.97
C ALA A 61 -10.33 1.34 -22.77
N GLU A 62 -9.29 0.76 -22.16
CA GLU A 62 -8.01 0.47 -22.81
C GLU A 62 -8.16 -0.59 -23.92
N LEU A 63 -8.87 -1.68 -23.62
CA LEU A 63 -9.19 -2.73 -24.61
C LEU A 63 -9.95 -2.16 -25.80
N ARG A 64 -10.92 -1.27 -25.55
CA ARG A 64 -11.66 -0.59 -26.61
C ARG A 64 -10.75 0.29 -27.48
N ARG A 65 -9.76 0.96 -26.89
CA ARG A 65 -8.74 1.74 -27.63
C ARG A 65 -7.83 0.85 -28.48
N ARG A 66 -7.64 -0.42 -28.09
CA ARG A 66 -6.92 -1.44 -28.88
C ARG A 66 -7.80 -2.15 -29.92
N GLY A 67 -9.03 -1.68 -30.16
CA GLY A 67 -9.97 -2.28 -31.12
C GLY A 67 -10.78 -3.46 -30.59
N MET A 68 -10.54 -3.92 -29.35
CA MET A 68 -11.27 -5.03 -28.74
C MET A 68 -12.57 -4.53 -28.08
N ARG A 69 -13.72 -4.81 -28.70
CA ARG A 69 -15.05 -4.46 -28.17
C ARG A 69 -15.53 -5.49 -27.15
N VAL A 70 -15.07 -5.37 -25.90
CA VAL A 70 -15.46 -6.26 -24.80
C VAL A 70 -16.35 -5.53 -23.78
N ASN A 71 -17.43 -6.16 -23.33
CA ASN A 71 -18.27 -5.63 -22.25
C ASN A 71 -17.49 -5.60 -20.92
N HIS A 72 -17.56 -4.49 -20.18
CA HIS A 72 -16.92 -4.31 -18.88
C HIS A 72 -17.30 -5.41 -17.86
N LYS A 73 -18.50 -6.01 -17.96
CA LYS A 73 -18.89 -7.16 -17.11
C LYS A 73 -18.09 -8.43 -17.41
N ARG A 74 -17.75 -8.68 -18.70
CA ARG A 74 -16.88 -9.79 -19.12
C ARG A 74 -15.45 -9.57 -18.62
N VAL A 75 -14.93 -8.35 -18.76
CA VAL A 75 -13.62 -7.95 -18.21
C VAL A 75 -13.56 -8.19 -16.69
N LEU A 76 -14.59 -7.75 -15.95
CA LEU A 76 -14.66 -7.99 -14.50
C LEU A 76 -14.65 -9.48 -14.14
N ARG A 77 -15.39 -10.31 -14.88
CA ARG A 77 -15.43 -11.77 -14.66
C ARG A 77 -14.06 -12.41 -14.86
N ILE A 78 -13.37 -12.06 -15.95
CA ILE A 78 -12.01 -12.56 -16.24
C ILE A 78 -11.02 -12.09 -15.16
N MET A 79 -11.04 -10.79 -14.82
CA MET A 79 -10.16 -10.26 -13.77
C MET A 79 -10.38 -10.92 -12.41
N ARG A 80 -11.62 -11.31 -12.07
CA ARG A 80 -11.92 -12.05 -10.84
C ARG A 80 -11.36 -13.48 -10.88
N LYS A 81 -11.56 -14.20 -12.00
CA LYS A 81 -11.01 -15.55 -12.18
C LYS A 81 -9.48 -15.56 -12.10
N ASP A 82 -8.84 -14.50 -12.60
CA ASP A 82 -7.37 -14.40 -12.68
C ASP A 82 -6.74 -13.68 -11.47
N ASN A 83 -7.54 -13.32 -10.46
CA ASN A 83 -7.07 -12.54 -9.30
C ASN A 83 -6.36 -11.23 -9.67
N LEU A 84 -6.75 -10.58 -10.78
CA LEU A 84 -6.17 -9.34 -11.30
C LEU A 84 -6.88 -8.08 -10.79
N LEU A 85 -7.63 -8.16 -9.70
CA LEU A 85 -8.33 -7.00 -9.14
C LEU A 85 -7.33 -5.89 -8.80
N ALA A 86 -7.80 -4.65 -9.00
CA ALA A 86 -6.99 -3.47 -8.81
C ALA A 86 -6.62 -3.28 -7.34
N VAL A 87 -5.35 -2.98 -7.09
CA VAL A 87 -4.82 -2.75 -5.75
C VAL A 87 -4.57 -1.25 -5.59
N ASN A 88 -5.35 -0.64 -4.68
CA ASN A 88 -5.06 0.72 -4.24
C ASN A 88 -3.91 0.68 -3.24
N ARG A 89 -2.74 1.17 -3.64
CA ARG A 89 -1.65 1.40 -2.69
C ARG A 89 -2.01 2.61 -1.84
N ARG A 90 -2.03 2.43 -0.52
CA ARG A 90 -2.10 3.56 0.42
C ARG A 90 -0.85 4.41 0.23
N ARG A 91 -1.01 5.74 0.19
CA ARG A 91 0.13 6.66 0.19
C ARG A 91 0.82 6.52 1.54
N PHE A 92 2.01 5.93 1.56
CA PHE A 92 2.86 5.95 2.75
C PHE A 92 3.49 7.33 2.82
N VAL A 93 3.18 8.08 3.87
CA VAL A 93 3.81 9.37 4.14
C VAL A 93 4.93 9.09 5.13
N VAL A 94 6.17 9.27 4.68
CA VAL A 94 7.36 9.20 5.55
C VAL A 94 7.42 10.51 6.31
N THR A 95 7.12 10.48 7.61
CA THR A 95 7.17 11.66 8.47
C THR A 95 8.56 11.93 9.03
N THR A 96 9.45 10.94 8.99
CA THR A 96 10.74 10.96 9.67
C THR A 96 11.85 10.64 8.68
N ASP A 97 12.83 11.53 8.55
CA ASP A 97 14.04 11.24 7.81
C ASP A 97 14.93 10.32 8.64
N SER A 98 14.85 9.02 8.37
CA SER A 98 15.71 8.02 9.02
C SER A 98 17.13 8.02 8.45
N ASN A 99 17.42 8.78 7.39
CA ASN A 99 18.73 8.87 6.74
C ASN A 99 19.46 10.15 7.15
N HIS A 100 19.46 10.45 8.45
CA HIS A 100 20.18 11.58 9.02
C HIS A 100 21.58 11.18 9.48
N THR A 101 22.50 12.14 9.54
CA THR A 101 23.88 11.95 10.01
C THR A 101 24.01 11.88 11.54
N VAL A 102 22.92 12.04 12.28
CA VAL A 102 22.90 11.98 13.76
C VAL A 102 23.11 10.55 14.25
N GLU A 103 23.82 10.40 15.37
CA GLU A 103 24.06 9.11 16.03
C GLU A 103 22.76 8.41 16.38
N VAL A 104 22.63 7.15 15.95
CA VAL A 104 21.47 6.31 16.24
C VAL A 104 21.80 5.40 17.41
N TYR A 105 21.21 5.69 18.57
CA TYR A 105 21.35 4.84 19.75
C TYR A 105 20.55 3.54 19.61
N LEU A 106 21.10 2.45 20.15
CA LEU A 106 20.41 1.17 20.17
C LEU A 106 19.12 1.27 21.01
N ASN A 107 18.00 0.74 20.52
CA ASN A 107 16.75 0.70 21.26
C ASN A 107 16.81 -0.35 22.40
N LEU A 108 17.39 0.03 23.53
CA LEU A 108 17.50 -0.77 24.74
C LEU A 108 16.13 -1.06 25.40
N ALA A 109 15.15 -0.17 25.21
CA ALA A 109 13.82 -0.33 25.77
C ALA A 109 13.11 -1.60 25.28
N SER A 110 13.37 -2.02 24.04
CA SER A 110 12.78 -3.24 23.44
C SER A 110 13.11 -4.55 24.20
N ARG A 111 14.20 -4.58 24.97
CA ARG A 111 14.69 -5.76 25.70
C ARG A 111 14.63 -5.59 27.21
N MET A 112 14.18 -4.44 27.69
CA MET A 112 14.14 -4.11 29.11
C MET A 112 12.89 -4.70 29.77
N ARG A 113 13.07 -5.38 30.91
CA ARG A 113 11.95 -5.78 31.77
C ARG A 113 11.76 -4.73 32.85
N ILE A 114 10.69 -3.96 32.75
CA ILE A 114 10.35 -2.89 33.69
C ILE A 114 9.77 -3.52 34.98
N THR A 115 10.43 -3.32 36.11
CA THR A 115 10.06 -3.87 37.42
C THR A 115 9.57 -2.82 38.41
N GLY A 116 9.70 -1.54 38.08
CA GLY A 116 9.29 -0.45 38.95
C GLY A 116 9.17 0.89 38.22
N ILE A 117 8.68 1.88 38.97
CA ILE A 117 8.53 3.26 38.51
C ILE A 117 9.89 3.92 38.20
N ASP A 118 9.91 4.90 37.30
CA ASP A 118 11.09 5.71 36.93
C ASP A 118 12.26 4.92 36.30
N GLN A 119 11.98 3.74 35.75
CA GLN A 119 12.98 2.94 35.04
C GLN A 119 13.03 3.20 33.54
N LEU A 120 11.89 3.57 32.95
CA LEU A 120 11.77 3.91 31.54
C LEU A 120 10.72 5.00 31.40
N TRP A 121 11.09 6.10 30.77
CA TRP A 121 10.13 7.12 30.36
C TRP A 121 9.89 7.04 28.86
N VAL A 122 8.61 7.08 28.48
CA VAL A 122 8.18 7.07 27.08
C VAL A 122 7.60 8.44 26.78
N ALA A 123 8.22 9.13 25.83
CA ALA A 123 7.75 10.44 25.37
C ALA A 123 7.05 10.30 24.02
N ASP A 124 5.96 11.05 23.86
CA ASP A 124 5.27 11.19 22.58
C ASP A 124 4.88 12.66 22.35
N ILE A 125 4.83 13.06 21.08
CA ILE A 125 4.38 14.39 20.68
C ILE A 125 3.16 14.22 19.76
N THR A 126 2.04 14.78 20.20
CA THR A 126 0.80 14.78 19.44
C THR A 126 0.35 16.20 19.12
N TYR A 127 -0.50 16.37 18.12
CA TYR A 127 -1.10 17.68 17.79
C TYR A 127 -2.58 17.68 18.17
N ILE A 128 -3.00 18.74 18.85
CA ILE A 128 -4.40 18.97 19.20
C ILE A 128 -4.95 19.97 18.19
N ARG A 129 -5.98 19.55 17.45
CA ARG A 129 -6.66 20.43 16.50
C ARG A 129 -7.65 21.33 17.23
N LEU A 130 -7.39 22.62 17.22
CA LEU A 130 -8.33 23.66 17.67
C LEU A 130 -9.13 24.18 16.46
N LYS A 131 -10.16 24.99 16.72
CA LYS A 131 -11.03 25.54 15.65
C LYS A 131 -10.25 26.41 14.66
N ALA A 132 -9.33 27.25 15.15
CA ALA A 132 -8.57 28.19 14.32
C ALA A 132 -7.14 27.71 14.02
N GLU A 133 -6.52 26.93 14.91
CA GLU A 133 -5.11 26.55 14.83
C GLU A 133 -4.87 25.11 15.29
N PHE A 134 -3.61 24.67 15.32
CA PHE A 134 -3.18 23.44 15.97
C PHE A 134 -2.13 23.77 17.01
N VAL A 135 -2.10 23.00 18.09
CA VAL A 135 -1.06 23.10 19.12
C VAL A 135 -0.40 21.74 19.30
N TYR A 136 0.89 21.73 19.61
CA TYR A 136 1.63 20.51 19.90
C TYR A 136 1.64 20.25 21.40
N LEU A 137 1.32 19.02 21.77
CA LEU A 137 1.37 18.50 23.12
C LEU A 137 2.50 17.47 23.19
N ALA A 138 3.51 17.75 23.99
CA ALA A 138 4.52 16.76 24.37
C ALA A 138 4.14 16.18 25.75
N VAL A 139 4.11 14.85 25.85
CA VAL A 139 3.79 14.12 27.09
C VAL A 139 4.89 13.11 27.36
N ILE A 140 5.29 13.02 28.63
CA ILE A 140 6.23 12.03 29.14
C ILE A 140 5.48 11.13 30.12
N LEU A 141 5.46 9.83 29.81
CA LEU A 141 4.83 8.79 30.61
C LEU A 141 5.88 7.91 31.29
N ASP A 142 5.61 7.52 32.52
CA ASP A 142 6.34 6.42 33.15
C ASP A 142 5.91 5.08 32.55
N GLY A 143 6.89 4.28 32.12
CA GLY A 143 6.68 3.02 31.42
C GLY A 143 6.03 1.94 32.30
N PHE A 144 6.22 2.00 33.61
CA PHE A 144 5.62 1.07 34.57
C PHE A 144 4.20 1.47 34.96
N SER A 145 4.05 2.65 35.56
CA SER A 145 2.78 3.12 36.13
C SER A 145 1.82 3.73 35.11
N ARG A 146 2.30 4.02 33.89
CA ARG A 146 1.56 4.73 32.84
C ARG A 146 1.06 6.12 33.24
N LYS A 147 1.59 6.68 34.34
CA LYS A 147 1.27 8.03 34.80
C LYS A 147 2.06 9.07 34.02
N VAL A 148 1.47 10.25 33.87
CA VAL A 148 2.14 11.41 33.28
C VAL A 148 3.12 11.99 34.28
N VAL A 149 4.40 11.99 33.92
CA VAL A 149 5.50 12.56 34.72
C VAL A 149 5.65 14.05 34.39
N GLY A 150 5.53 14.39 33.11
CA GLY A 150 5.67 15.77 32.62
C GLY A 150 4.91 15.98 31.30
N TRP A 151 4.51 17.22 31.05
CA TRP A 151 3.87 17.61 29.79
C TRP A 151 4.07 19.09 29.51
N ALA A 152 4.04 19.46 28.23
CA ALA A 152 4.09 20.84 27.79
C ALA A 152 3.25 21.05 26.51
N LEU A 153 2.76 22.27 26.32
CA LEU A 153 2.06 22.71 25.12
C LEU A 153 2.83 23.85 24.45
N ASP A 154 2.96 23.81 23.13
CA ASP A 154 3.53 24.92 22.35
C ASP A 154 2.86 24.97 20.96
N ARG A 155 2.92 26.13 20.30
CA ARG A 155 2.44 26.32 18.92
C ARG A 155 3.43 25.80 17.88
N THR A 156 4.66 25.52 18.28
CA THR A 156 5.74 25.06 17.39
C THR A 156 6.33 23.72 17.83
N LEU A 157 6.70 22.88 16.87
CA LEU A 157 7.43 21.63 17.08
C LEU A 157 8.94 21.88 17.27
N GLY A 158 9.31 22.69 18.27
CA GLY A 158 10.70 23.03 18.57
C GLY A 158 11.25 22.29 19.79
N ASN A 159 12.57 22.22 19.93
CA ASN A 159 13.25 21.57 21.08
C ASN A 159 12.80 22.12 22.44
N ARG A 160 12.38 23.38 22.49
CA ARG A 160 11.86 23.99 23.73
C ARG A 160 10.66 23.23 24.28
N LEU A 161 9.78 22.72 23.43
CA LEU A 161 8.60 21.96 23.84
C LEU A 161 8.99 20.69 24.60
N THR A 162 9.93 19.91 24.05
CA THR A 162 10.38 18.65 24.65
C THR A 162 11.18 18.88 25.92
N ILE A 163 12.08 19.88 25.92
CA ILE A 163 12.83 20.27 27.11
C ILE A 163 11.88 20.70 28.23
N THR A 164 10.88 21.53 27.93
CA THR A 164 9.90 22.00 28.93
C THR A 164 9.09 20.86 29.52
N ALA A 165 8.70 19.88 28.69
CA ALA A 165 7.99 18.69 29.17
C ALA A 165 8.86 17.84 30.12
N LEU A 166 10.17 17.79 29.88
CA LEU A 166 11.13 17.04 30.69
C LEU A 166 11.49 17.75 32.01
N THR A 167 11.72 19.06 31.96
CA THR A 167 12.20 19.83 33.13
C THR A 167 11.07 20.27 34.06
N THR A 168 9.81 20.16 33.64
CA THR A 168 8.65 20.56 34.46
C THR A 168 7.94 19.34 35.03
N PRO A 169 8.42 18.73 36.13
CA PRO A 169 7.68 17.68 36.81
C PRO A 169 6.42 18.30 37.45
N ARG A 170 5.25 18.03 36.87
CA ARG A 170 3.96 18.49 37.39
C ARG A 170 3.23 17.44 38.23
N CYS A 171 3.76 16.22 38.28
CA CYS A 171 3.25 15.19 39.19
C CYS A 171 3.93 15.37 40.56
N SER A 172 3.18 15.86 41.55
CA SER A 172 3.63 16.07 42.94
C SER A 172 4.10 14.80 43.66
N ILE A 173 4.06 13.64 43.00
CA ILE A 173 4.38 12.32 43.55
C ILE A 173 5.81 11.87 43.19
N MET A 174 6.49 12.54 42.25
CA MET A 174 7.83 12.16 41.81
C MET A 174 8.73 13.39 41.67
N ARG A 175 9.69 13.53 42.60
CA ARG A 175 10.91 14.29 42.35
C ARG A 175 12.01 13.28 41.98
N PRO A 176 12.43 13.20 40.70
CA PRO A 176 13.60 12.43 40.35
C PRO A 176 14.86 13.18 40.82
N TYR A 177 15.77 12.47 41.49
CA TYR A 177 17.17 12.88 41.68
C TYR A 177 17.90 12.82 40.34
N ILE A 178 17.68 13.80 39.46
CA ILE A 178 18.45 13.94 38.21
C ILE A 178 18.95 15.39 38.15
N SER A 179 19.90 15.74 39.01
CA SER A 179 20.70 16.97 38.86
C SER A 179 22.08 16.72 38.24
N ASP A 180 22.59 15.47 38.22
CA ASP A 180 24.05 15.28 38.07
C ASP A 180 24.52 14.61 36.76
N GLN A 181 23.63 14.33 35.80
CA GLN A 181 24.04 13.58 34.58
C GLN A 181 23.86 14.35 33.26
N ILE A 182 23.44 15.61 33.29
CA ILE A 182 23.34 16.44 32.06
C ILE A 182 24.61 17.28 31.82
N GLU A 183 25.50 17.43 32.81
CA GLU A 183 26.72 18.26 32.67
C GLU A 183 27.92 17.58 31.94
N LYS A 184 27.80 16.33 31.46
CA LYS A 184 28.92 15.63 30.79
C LYS A 184 28.79 15.45 29.28
N ALA A 185 27.87 16.16 28.63
CA ALA A 185 27.71 16.11 27.18
C ALA A 185 27.60 17.51 26.55
N THR A 186 28.48 18.43 26.95
CA THR A 186 28.90 19.59 26.16
C THR A 186 30.39 19.47 25.91
#